data_AF-X0RYZ2-F1
#
_entry.id   AF-X0RYZ2-F1
#
_cell.length_a   1.000
_cell.length_b   1.000
_cell.length_c   1.000
_cell.angle_alpha   90.00
_cell.angle_beta   90.00
_cell.angle_gamma   90.00
#
_symmetry.space_group_name_H-M   'P 1'
#
loop_
_entity.id
_entity.type
_entity.pdbx_description
1 polymer ?
#
loop_
_entity_poly.entity_id
_entity_poly.type
_entity_poly.pdbx_seq_one_letter_code
_entity_poly.pdbx_strand_id
1 'polypeptide(L)'
;MDQSLPRWTGITNDISDTMFFHIGRIFHQAGRCVDCGACVAACPVGIDLRKFTYKLVKDVKNLYEYEAGLSLEELPPLATYKPDDEQEFMTEP
;
A
#
# COMPACT_ATOMS: atom_id res chain seq x y z
N MET A 1 -18.24 -11.78 20.55
CA MET A 1 -17.35 -12.36 19.52
C MET A 1 -16.12 -11.48 19.47
N ASP A 2 -14.93 -12.03 19.74
CA ASP A 2 -13.67 -11.30 19.62
C ASP A 2 -13.35 -11.10 18.14
N GLN A 3 -13.38 -9.85 17.66
CA GLN A 3 -13.09 -9.52 16.27
C GLN A 3 -11.61 -9.69 15.91
N SER A 4 -10.74 -10.01 16.88
CA SER A 4 -9.33 -10.30 16.64
C SER A 4 -9.06 -11.72 16.11
N LEU A 5 -10.07 -12.59 15.98
CA LEU A 5 -9.90 -13.96 15.49
C LEU A 5 -10.34 -14.12 14.02
N PRO A 6 -9.50 -14.72 13.15
CA PRO A 6 -8.11 -15.14 13.41
C PRO A 6 -7.12 -13.95 13.50
N ARG A 7 -6.06 -14.11 14.30
CA ARG A 7 -5.04 -13.06 14.50
C ARG A 7 -4.03 -13.06 13.36
N TRP A 8 -4.25 -12.19 12.39
CA TRP A 8 -3.31 -11.94 11.28
C TRP A 8 -2.16 -11.01 11.68
N THR A 9 -2.39 -10.14 12.66
CA THR A 9 -1.40 -9.21 13.20
C THR A 9 -1.21 -9.47 14.68
N GLY A 10 0.04 -9.60 15.11
CA GLY A 10 0.34 -9.61 16.53
C GLY A 10 0.07 -8.23 17.17
N ILE A 11 -0.10 -8.21 18.49
CA ILE A 11 -0.49 -7.03 19.27
C ILE A 11 0.61 -6.60 20.23
N THR A 12 1.82 -7.14 20.09
CA THR A 12 2.95 -6.85 20.96
C THR A 12 3.81 -5.73 20.40
N ASN A 13 4.83 -5.33 21.17
CA ASN A 13 5.88 -4.43 20.72
C ASN A 13 7.07 -5.19 20.13
N ASP A 14 6.91 -6.48 19.81
CA ASP A 14 7.93 -7.23 19.09
C ASP A 14 8.15 -6.59 17.72
N ILE A 15 9.40 -6.67 17.25
CA ILE A 15 9.79 -6.01 16.01
C ILE A 15 9.01 -6.56 14.81
N SER A 16 8.65 -7.84 14.81
CA SER A 16 7.82 -8.46 13.78
C SER A 16 6.45 -7.80 13.67
N ASP A 17 5.79 -7.60 14.81
CA ASP A 17 4.43 -7.06 14.90
C ASP A 17 4.43 -5.59 14.49
N THR A 18 5.41 -4.84 15.00
CA THR A 18 5.63 -3.42 14.69
C THR A 18 5.89 -3.24 13.19
N MET A 19 6.77 -4.07 12.61
CA MET A 19 7.09 -4.01 11.18
C MET A 19 5.88 -4.37 10.31
N PHE A 20 5.14 -5.42 10.67
CA PHE A 20 3.94 -5.80 9.92
C PHE A 20 2.89 -4.68 9.91
N PHE A 21 2.66 -4.04 11.06
CA PHE A 21 1.78 -2.87 11.16
C PHE A 21 2.22 -1.74 10.22
N HIS A 22 3.50 -1.35 10.25
CA HIS A 22 3.99 -0.26 9.41
C HIS A 22 3.99 -0.60 7.92
N ILE A 23 4.41 -1.81 7.54
CA ILE A 23 4.40 -2.28 6.15
C ILE A 23 2.97 -2.31 5.62
N GLY A 24 2.03 -2.89 6.37
CA GLY A 24 0.63 -2.94 5.97
C GLY A 24 0.05 -1.55 5.78
N ARG A 25 0.32 -0.61 6.68
CA ARG A 25 -0.16 0.78 6.57
C ARG A 25 0.42 1.51 5.36
N ILE A 26 1.70 1.32 5.06
CA ILE A 26 2.34 1.89 3.87
C ILE A 26 1.76 1.26 2.60
N PHE A 27 1.57 -0.06 2.58
CA PHE A 27 1.05 -0.80 1.44
C PHE A 27 -0.35 -0.33 1.02
N HIS A 28 -1.21 0.03 1.98
CA HIS A 28 -2.53 0.61 1.67
C HIS A 28 -2.48 1.90 0.84
N GLN A 29 -1.32 2.57 0.74
CA GLN A 29 -1.13 3.75 -0.10
C GLN A 29 -0.80 3.43 -1.56
N ALA A 30 -0.65 2.15 -1.94
CA ALA A 30 -0.49 1.74 -3.33
C ALA A 30 -1.66 2.24 -4.18
N GLY A 31 -1.37 3.00 -5.24
CA GLY A 31 -2.37 3.64 -6.09
C GLY A 31 -3.12 4.81 -5.44
N ARG A 32 -2.67 5.32 -4.29
CA ARG A 32 -3.30 6.46 -3.59
C ARG A 32 -2.35 7.63 -3.33
N CYS A 33 -1.05 7.38 -3.29
CA CYS A 33 -0.05 8.41 -3.08
C CYS A 33 0.10 9.29 -4.33
N VAL A 34 -0.15 10.60 -4.20
CA VAL A 34 -0.01 11.61 -5.27
C VAL A 34 1.28 12.44 -5.15
N ASP A 35 2.25 11.96 -4.36
CA ASP A 35 3.53 12.64 -4.07
C ASP A 35 3.40 14.10 -3.56
N CYS A 36 2.39 14.38 -2.74
CA CYS A 36 2.19 15.73 -2.18
C CYS A 36 3.17 16.11 -1.05
N GLY A 37 3.99 15.18 -0.56
CA GLY A 37 4.95 15.43 0.53
C GLY A 37 4.34 15.67 1.93
N ALA A 38 3.01 15.62 2.08
CA ALA A 38 2.35 15.89 3.35
C ALA A 38 2.81 14.97 4.49
N CYS A 39 3.12 13.71 4.19
CA CYS A 39 3.60 12.75 5.18
C CYS A 39 4.97 13.14 5.78
N VAL A 40 5.86 13.74 4.97
CA VAL A 40 7.18 14.21 5.43
C VAL A 40 7.02 15.49 6.24
N ALA A 41 6.23 16.43 5.73
CA ALA A 41 5.97 17.70 6.39
C ALA A 41 5.30 17.52 7.76
N ALA A 42 4.44 16.52 7.91
CA ALA A 42 3.73 16.23 9.15
C ALA A 42 4.58 15.47 10.20
N CYS A 43 5.73 14.88 9.83
CA CYS A 43 6.48 14.03 10.74
C CYS A 43 7.30 14.86 11.74
N PRO A 44 7.02 14.80 13.06
CA PRO A 44 7.73 15.61 14.06
C PRO A 44 9.18 15.17 14.29
N VAL A 45 9.55 13.97 13.81
CA VAL A 45 10.89 13.37 13.97
C VAL A 45 11.64 13.22 12.65
N GLY A 46 11.14 13.82 11.57
CA GLY A 46 11.86 13.89 10.29
C GLY A 46 11.97 12.58 9.52
N ILE A 47 11.07 11.62 9.73
CA ILE A 47 11.04 10.38 8.95
C ILE A 47 10.51 10.67 7.54
N ASP A 48 11.32 10.34 6.53
CA ASP A 48 10.92 10.44 5.13
C ASP A 48 10.19 9.17 4.68
N LEU A 49 8.87 9.18 4.80
CA LEU A 49 8.00 8.09 4.36
C LEU A 49 7.93 7.95 2.83
N ARG A 50 8.35 8.98 2.06
CA ARG A 50 8.27 8.91 0.60
C ARG A 50 9.18 7.84 0.02
N LYS A 51 10.27 7.50 0.70
CA LYS A 51 11.16 6.41 0.31
C LYS A 51 10.41 5.10 0.08
N PHE A 52 9.37 4.84 0.86
CA PHE A 52 8.54 3.65 0.70
C PHE A 52 7.40 3.88 -0.29
N THR A 53 6.70 5.01 -0.23
CA THR A 53 5.56 5.24 -1.12
C THR A 53 5.97 5.43 -2.57
N TYR A 54 7.16 5.96 -2.86
CA TYR A 54 7.67 6.08 -4.25
C TYR A 54 7.86 4.72 -4.92
N LYS A 55 8.31 3.71 -4.17
CA LYS A 55 8.39 2.35 -4.71
C LYS A 55 7.01 1.85 -5.12
N LEU A 56 6.01 2.05 -4.26
CA LEU A 56 4.62 1.67 -4.57
C LEU A 56 4.06 2.45 -5.77
N VAL A 57 4.32 3.76 -5.88
CA VAL A 57 3.90 4.54 -7.06
C VAL A 57 4.52 3.97 -8.34
N LYS A 58 5.83 3.66 -8.31
CA LYS A 58 6.53 3.07 -9.45
C LYS A 58 5.95 1.69 -9.82
N ASP A 59 5.74 0.84 -8.83
CA ASP A 59 5.20 -0.50 -9.05
C ASP A 59 3.79 -0.44 -9.61
N VAL A 60 2.94 0.43 -9.07
CA VAL A 60 1.56 0.58 -9.53
C VAL A 60 1.50 1.09 -10.97
N LYS A 61 2.37 2.04 -11.32
CA LYS A 61 2.51 2.50 -12.71
C LYS A 61 2.96 1.38 -13.64
N ASN A 62 3.93 0.58 -13.22
CA ASN A 62 4.51 -0.47 -14.07
C ASN A 62 3.59 -1.69 -14.23
N LEU A 63 2.89 -2.09 -13.15
CA LEU A 63 2.09 -3.31 -13.11
C LEU A 63 0.64 -3.10 -13.55
N TYR A 64 0.10 -1.89 -13.36
CA TYR A 64 -1.33 -1.60 -13.59
C TYR A 64 -1.56 -0.38 -14.50
N GLU A 65 -0.50 0.22 -15.03
CA GLU A 65 -0.55 1.43 -15.87
C GLU A 65 -1.33 2.59 -15.24
N TYR A 66 -1.33 2.65 -13.91
CA TYR A 66 -2.11 3.61 -13.13
C TYR A 66 -1.23 4.65 -12.44
N GLU A 67 -1.66 5.92 -12.49
CA GLU A 67 -1.05 7.02 -11.74
C GLU A 67 -2.10 7.76 -10.91
N ALA A 68 -1.90 7.80 -9.60
CA ALA A 68 -2.84 8.41 -8.68
C ALA A 68 -2.99 9.91 -8.93
N GLY A 69 -4.23 10.39 -8.93
CA GLY A 69 -4.55 11.82 -9.01
C GLY A 69 -4.59 12.42 -10.42
N LEU A 70 -4.35 11.63 -11.48
CA LEU A 70 -4.48 12.11 -12.87
C LEU A 70 -5.93 12.12 -13.39
N SER A 71 -6.80 11.28 -12.83
CA SER A 71 -8.22 11.18 -13.17
C SER A 71 -9.08 11.07 -11.91
N LEU A 72 -10.26 11.69 -11.93
CA LEU A 72 -11.27 11.56 -10.88
C LEU A 72 -12.23 10.39 -11.12
N GLU A 73 -12.26 9.89 -12.36
CA GLU A 73 -13.17 8.82 -12.80
C GLU A 73 -12.50 7.46 -12.69
N GLU A 74 -11.17 7.41 -12.83
CA GLU A 74 -10.40 6.18 -12.77
C GLU A 74 -10.18 5.73 -11.33
N LEU A 75 -10.65 4.52 -11.03
CA LEU A 75 -10.49 3.90 -9.73
C LEU A 75 -9.11 3.25 -9.59
N PRO A 76 -8.49 3.27 -8.39
CA PRO A 76 -7.16 2.70 -8.18
C PRO A 76 -7.17 1.16 -8.27
N PRO A 77 -6.04 0.53 -8.61
CA PRO A 77 -5.98 -0.92 -8.89
C PRO A 77 -6.48 -1.81 -7.74
N LEU A 78 -6.23 -1.45 -6.48
CA LEU A 78 -6.70 -2.22 -5.32
C LEU A 78 -8.20 -2.04 -4.99
N ALA A 79 -8.92 -1.21 -5.77
CA ALA A 79 -10.36 -1.03 -5.67
C ALA A 79 -11.11 -1.56 -6.92
N THR A 80 -10.39 -2.15 -7.86
CA THR A 80 -10.93 -2.66 -9.13
C THR A 80 -10.47 -4.09 -9.38
N TYR A 81 -11.10 -4.74 -10.34
CA TYR A 81 -10.66 -6.03 -10.86
C TYR A 81 -10.65 -5.96 -12.38
N LYS A 82 -9.56 -6.38 -13.01
CA LYS A 82 -9.47 -6.52 -14.47
C LYS A 82 -9.14 -7.99 -14.82
N PRO A 83 -9.92 -8.65 -15.70
CA PRO A 83 -9.66 -10.04 -16.08
C PRO A 83 -8.29 -10.28 -16.75
N ASP A 84 -7.69 -9.23 -17.30
CA ASP A 84 -6.41 -9.21 -18.00
C ASP A 84 -5.22 -8.77 -17.12
N ASP A 85 -5.43 -8.52 -15.81
CA ASP A 85 -4.32 -8.26 -14.87
C ASP A 85 -3.37 -9.47 -14.81
N GLU A 86 -2.05 -9.21 -14.71
CA GLU A 86 -1.02 -10.25 -14.63
C GLU A 86 -1.24 -11.20 -13.43
N GLN A 87 -1.30 -12.50 -13.70
CA GLN A 87 -1.55 -13.55 -12.69
C GLN A 87 -0.33 -14.47 -12.48
N GLU A 88 0.90 -14.00 -12.66
CA GLU A 88 2.12 -14.82 -12.55
C GLU A 88 2.24 -15.58 -11.20
N PHE A 89 1.61 -15.08 -10.14
CA PHE A 89 1.63 -15.70 -8.81
C PHE A 89 0.59 -16.82 -8.63
N MET A 90 -0.37 -16.98 -9.54
CA MET A 90 -1.35 -18.07 -9.50
C MET A 90 -0.70 -19.31 -10.10
N THR A 91 0.08 -20.04 -9.30
CA THR A 91 0.95 -21.11 -9.80
C THR A 91 0.23 -22.40 -10.23
N GLU A 92 -1.06 -22.57 -9.96
CA GLU A 92 -1.96 -23.60 -10.52
C GLU A 92 -3.43 -23.14 -10.27
N PRO A 93 -4.44 -23.64 -11.02
CA PRO A 93 -5.86 -23.32 -10.81
C PRO A 93 -6.44 -23.78 -9.47
#